data_AF-A0A7K4H1H4-F1
#
_entry.id   AF-A0A7K4H1H4-F1
#
_cell.length_a   1.000
_cell.length_b   1.000
_cell.length_c   1.000
_cell.angle_alpha   90.00
_cell.angle_beta   90.00
_cell.angle_gamma   90.00
#
_symmetry.space_group_name_H-M   'P 1'
#
loop_
_entity.id
_entity.type
_entity.pdbx_description
1 polymer ?
#
loop_
_entity_poly.entity_id
_entity_poly.type
_entity_poly.pdbx_seq_one_letter_code
_entity_poly.pdbx_strand_id
1 'polypeptide(L)'
;MSEQLKSKIKELETKKNELQPKIDEINSKREEEIQKINTKYDHMIYDINYTAQQLEDEFYNDLIKSFIMIVTREFDIKRSSDIYEISNEFKIYREEIAQFDIFPQELINMMHRVINGDPIENIMYDIEKIQKKYIKL
;
A
#
# COMPACT_ATOMS: atom_id res chain seq x y z
N MET A 1 -19.00 3.30 -73.82
CA MET A 1 -19.11 2.52 -72.56
C MET A 1 -17.74 2.15 -71.99
N SER A 2 -16.83 1.55 -72.76
CA SER A 2 -15.48 1.13 -72.29
C SER A 2 -14.58 2.28 -71.79
N GLU A 3 -14.54 3.42 -72.48
CA GLU A 3 -13.69 4.56 -72.05
C GLU A 3 -14.19 5.27 -70.79
N GLN A 4 -15.51 5.42 -70.62
CA GLN A 4 -16.09 5.98 -69.40
C GLN A 4 -15.81 5.11 -68.17
N LEU A 5 -15.81 3.78 -68.34
CA LEU A 5 -15.41 2.84 -67.30
C LEU A 5 -13.93 3.00 -66.94
N LYS A 6 -13.04 3.12 -67.94
CA LYS A 6 -11.61 3.39 -67.69
C LYS A 6 -11.37 4.72 -66.97
N SER A 7 -12.10 5.77 -67.33
CA SER A 7 -11.98 7.07 -66.68
C SER A 7 -12.43 7.01 -65.20
N LYS A 8 -13.54 6.32 -64.90
CA LYS A 8 -14.01 6.11 -63.53
C LYS A 8 -13.02 5.30 -62.67
N ILE A 9 -12.39 4.27 -63.24
CA ILE A 9 -11.35 3.49 -62.54
C ILE A 9 -10.16 4.38 -62.18
N LYS A 10 -9.70 5.20 -63.13
CA LYS A 10 -8.57 6.11 -62.91
C LYS A 10 -8.89 7.16 -61.84
N GLU A 11 -10.11 7.71 -61.85
CA GLU A 11 -10.57 8.66 -60.83
C GLU A 11 -10.67 8.02 -59.43
N LEU A 12 -11.08 6.75 -59.35
CA LEU A 12 -11.09 5.99 -58.10
C LEU A 12 -9.68 5.72 -57.58
N GLU A 13 -8.73 5.37 -58.45
CA GLU A 13 -7.32 5.21 -58.06
C GLU A 13 -6.71 6.50 -57.55
N THR A 14 -6.98 7.65 -58.20
CA THR A 14 -6.51 8.95 -57.73
C THR A 14 -7.08 9.28 -56.36
N LYS A 15 -8.40 9.12 -56.17
CA LYS A 15 -9.05 9.35 -54.86
C LYS A 15 -8.52 8.41 -53.79
N LYS A 16 -8.24 7.14 -54.12
CA LYS A 16 -7.62 6.18 -53.20
C LYS A 16 -6.23 6.65 -52.78
N ASN A 17 -5.41 7.07 -53.74
CA ASN A 17 -4.05 7.55 -53.47
C ASN A 17 -4.03 8.87 -52.68
N GLU A 18 -5.04 9.72 -52.83
CA GLU A 18 -5.21 10.95 -52.04
C GLU A 18 -5.72 10.69 -50.61
N LEU A 19 -6.54 9.65 -50.42
CA LEU A 19 -7.11 9.30 -49.11
C LEU A 19 -6.14 8.49 -48.25
N GLN A 20 -5.31 7.63 -48.85
CA GLN A 20 -4.34 6.81 -48.11
C GLN A 20 -3.44 7.61 -47.16
N PRO A 21 -2.75 8.70 -47.57
CA PRO A 21 -1.90 9.46 -46.66
C PRO A 21 -2.69 10.13 -45.53
N LYS A 22 -3.96 10.50 -45.76
CA LYS A 22 -4.83 11.03 -44.70
C LYS A 22 -5.20 9.97 -43.67
N ILE A 23 -5.44 8.74 -44.14
CA ILE A 23 -5.68 7.58 -43.25
C ILE A 23 -4.42 7.29 -42.43
N ASP A 24 -3.24 7.31 -43.05
CA ASP A 24 -1.98 7.06 -42.38
C ASP A 24 -1.68 8.15 -41.33
N GLU A 25 -1.95 9.43 -41.64
CA GLU A 25 -1.84 10.55 -40.69
C GLU A 25 -2.79 10.39 -39.49
N ILE A 26 -4.06 10.03 -39.74
CA ILE A 26 -5.04 9.78 -38.68
C ILE A 26 -4.58 8.62 -37.79
N ASN A 27 -4.09 7.54 -38.38
CA ASN A 27 -3.57 6.39 -37.63
C ASN A 27 -2.33 6.76 -36.81
N SER A 28 -1.42 7.54 -37.35
CA SER A 28 -0.24 8.02 -36.62
C SER A 28 -0.62 8.90 -35.43
N LYS A 29 -1.54 9.86 -35.61
CA LYS A 29 -2.03 10.71 -34.51
C LYS A 29 -2.74 9.89 -33.43
N ARG A 30 -3.54 8.91 -33.85
CA ARG A 30 -4.22 8.00 -32.93
C ARG A 30 -3.21 7.20 -32.09
N GLU A 31 -2.16 6.67 -32.71
CA GLU A 31 -1.12 5.92 -32.02
C GLU A 31 -0.36 6.81 -31.02
N GLU A 32 -0.01 8.03 -31.40
CA GLU A 32 0.63 9.00 -30.51
C GLU A 32 -0.25 9.36 -29.30
N GLU A 33 -1.56 9.56 -29.51
CA GLU A 33 -2.50 9.81 -28.43
C GLU A 33 -2.63 8.61 -27.49
N ILE A 34 -2.71 7.39 -28.02
CA ILE A 34 -2.74 6.16 -27.22
C ILE A 34 -1.47 6.04 -26.37
N GLN A 35 -0.29 6.27 -26.96
CA GLN A 35 0.97 6.21 -26.22
C GLN A 35 1.03 7.25 -25.10
N LYS A 36 0.64 8.50 -25.37
CA LYS A 36 0.58 9.55 -24.34
C LYS A 36 -0.36 9.19 -23.20
N ILE A 37 -1.52 8.63 -23.52
CA ILE A 37 -2.51 8.20 -22.54
C ILE A 37 -1.94 7.05 -21.69
N ASN A 38 -1.34 6.03 -22.31
CA ASN A 38 -0.77 4.89 -21.61
C ASN A 38 0.34 5.34 -20.65
N THR A 39 1.31 6.13 -21.10
CA THR A 39 2.38 6.65 -20.25
C THR A 39 1.84 7.45 -19.06
N LYS A 40 0.80 8.26 -19.28
CA LYS A 40 0.15 9.01 -18.19
C LYS A 40 -0.47 8.07 -17.15
N TYR A 41 -1.19 7.04 -17.59
CA TYR A 41 -1.82 6.09 -16.68
C TYR A 41 -0.79 5.21 -15.97
N ASP A 42 0.29 4.80 -16.64
CA ASP A 42 1.39 4.06 -16.02
C ASP A 42 2.03 4.86 -14.88
N HIS A 43 2.28 6.16 -15.09
CA HIS A 43 2.76 7.04 -14.03
C HIS A 43 1.77 7.18 -12.88
N MET A 44 0.48 7.37 -13.19
CA MET A 44 -0.56 7.47 -12.14
C MET A 44 -0.66 6.18 -11.32
N ILE A 45 -0.59 5.01 -11.95
CA ILE A 45 -0.61 3.71 -11.27
C ILE A 45 0.62 3.56 -10.37
N TYR A 46 1.79 3.94 -10.87
CA TYR A 46 3.02 3.92 -10.08
C TYR A 46 2.91 4.81 -8.83
N ASP A 47 2.47 6.05 -9.00
CA ASP A 47 2.34 7.03 -7.90
C ASP A 47 1.32 6.57 -6.85
N ILE A 48 0.18 6.02 -7.30
CA ILE A 48 -0.85 5.48 -6.42
C ILE A 48 -0.33 4.28 -5.64
N ASN A 49 0.33 3.33 -6.31
CA ASN A 49 0.88 2.14 -5.64
C ASN A 49 1.97 2.52 -4.63
N TYR A 50 2.84 3.46 -4.99
CA TYR A 50 3.88 3.95 -4.10
C TYR A 50 3.27 4.63 -2.86
N THR A 51 2.27 5.49 -3.05
CA THR A 51 1.60 6.18 -1.95
C THR A 51 0.82 5.22 -1.06
N ALA A 52 0.13 4.24 -1.65
CA ALA A 52 -0.57 3.19 -0.90
C ALA A 52 0.41 2.38 -0.04
N GLN A 53 1.55 1.98 -0.61
CA GLN A 53 2.58 1.25 0.13
C GLN A 53 3.14 2.08 1.29
N GLN A 54 3.45 3.36 1.07
CA GLN A 54 3.92 4.25 2.13
C GLN A 54 2.90 4.37 3.27
N LEU A 55 1.61 4.52 2.93
CA LEU A 55 0.55 4.65 3.92
C LEU A 55 0.36 3.35 4.73
N GLU A 56 0.45 2.19 4.07
CA GLU A 56 0.45 0.88 4.75
C GLU A 56 1.63 0.73 5.70
N ASP A 57 2.83 1.15 5.29
CA ASP A 57 4.04 1.06 6.10
C ASP A 57 4.01 2.04 7.28
N GLU A 58 3.53 3.27 7.08
CA GLU A 58 3.29 4.25 8.14
C GLU A 58 2.28 3.72 9.17
N PHE A 59 1.12 3.23 8.70
CA PHE A 59 0.09 2.68 9.57
C PHE A 59 0.62 1.50 10.39
N TYR A 60 1.32 0.56 9.74
CA TYR A 60 1.94 -0.56 10.42
C TYR A 60 2.95 -0.12 11.49
N ASN A 61 3.82 0.83 11.15
CA ASN A 61 4.79 1.39 12.08
C ASN A 61 4.12 2.06 13.29
N ASP A 62 2.99 2.74 13.09
CA ASP A 62 2.24 3.36 14.17
C ASP A 62 1.58 2.32 15.09
N LEU A 63 1.12 1.19 14.55
CA LEU A 63 0.68 0.06 15.39
C LEU A 63 1.84 -0.45 16.26
N ILE A 64 3.03 -0.67 15.69
CA ILE A 64 4.20 -1.13 16.45
C ILE A 64 4.63 -0.11 17.52
N LYS A 65 4.64 1.18 17.19
CA LYS A 65 4.94 2.24 18.17
C LYS A 65 3.90 2.27 19.30
N SER A 66 2.62 2.11 18.99
CA SER A 66 1.56 2.06 20.01
C SER A 66 1.73 0.88 20.97
N PHE A 67 2.20 -0.27 20.46
CA PHE A 67 2.53 -1.43 21.29
C PHE A 67 3.70 -1.14 22.24
N ILE A 68 4.78 -0.54 21.72
CA ILE A 68 5.94 -0.15 22.54
C ILE A 68 5.50 0.83 23.64
N MET A 69 4.64 1.79 23.30
CA MET A 69 4.12 2.78 24.23
C MET A 69 3.29 2.13 25.35
N ILE A 70 2.36 1.23 25.02
CA ILE A 70 1.51 0.60 26.04
C ILE A 70 2.32 -0.31 26.97
N VAL A 71 3.31 -1.04 26.44
CA VAL A 71 4.21 -1.90 27.23
C VAL A 71 5.07 -1.05 28.17
N THR A 72 5.65 0.03 27.67
CA THR A 72 6.48 0.93 28.47
C THR A 72 5.68 1.55 29.60
N ARG A 73 4.47 2.03 29.29
CA ARG A 73 3.57 2.62 30.29
C ARG A 73 3.15 1.61 31.35
N GLU A 74 2.81 0.39 30.96
CA GLU A 74 2.47 -0.68 31.89
C GLU A 74 3.63 -1.02 32.82
N PHE A 75 4.86 -1.05 32.28
CA PHE A 75 6.07 -1.23 33.07
C PHE A 75 6.31 -0.07 34.05
N ASP A 76 6.09 1.18 33.64
CA ASP A 76 6.24 2.34 34.53
C ASP A 76 5.20 2.35 35.66
N ILE A 77 3.96 1.93 35.38
CA ILE A 77 2.91 1.71 36.40
C ILE A 77 3.37 0.67 37.40
N LYS A 78 3.89 -0.47 36.94
CA LYS A 78 4.43 -1.52 37.80
C LYS A 78 5.49 -1.00 38.74
N ARG A 79 6.44 -0.20 38.24
CA ARG A 79 7.54 0.36 39.05
C ARG A 79 7.08 1.38 40.09
N SER A 80 5.90 1.94 39.90
CA SER A 80 5.35 3.01 40.73
C SER A 80 4.31 2.52 41.75
N SER A 81 4.01 1.21 41.78
CA SER A 81 3.00 0.61 42.66
C SER A 81 3.60 -0.46 43.58
N ASP A 82 3.22 -0.42 44.86
CA ASP A 82 3.63 -1.41 45.86
C ASP A 82 2.99 -2.80 45.63
N ILE A 83 1.80 -2.82 45.02
CA ILE A 83 1.09 -4.04 44.60
C ILE A 83 0.79 -3.89 43.11
N TYR A 84 1.39 -4.76 42.31
CA TYR A 84 1.23 -4.70 40.86
C TYR A 84 0.05 -5.55 40.39
N GLU A 85 -0.89 -4.90 39.71
CA GLU A 85 -1.95 -5.53 38.95
C GLU A 85 -1.91 -4.97 37.52
N ILE A 86 -2.10 -5.85 36.52
CA ILE A 86 -2.14 -5.45 35.11
C ILE A 86 -3.27 -4.43 34.89
N SER A 87 -2.93 -3.29 34.29
CA SER A 87 -3.92 -2.24 34.06
C SER A 87 -5.03 -2.67 33.10
N ASN A 88 -6.23 -2.09 33.28
CA ASN A 88 -7.33 -2.28 32.35
C ASN A 88 -7.02 -1.73 30.96
N GLU A 89 -6.21 -0.67 30.87
CA GLU A 89 -5.76 -0.09 29.59
C GLU A 89 -4.95 -1.12 28.79
N PHE A 90 -4.02 -1.83 29.43
CA PHE A 90 -3.24 -2.89 28.79
C PHE A 90 -4.11 -4.07 28.32
N LYS A 91 -5.10 -4.47 29.13
CA LYS A 91 -6.06 -5.54 28.79
C LYS A 91 -6.94 -5.14 27.59
N ILE A 92 -7.48 -3.92 27.60
CA ILE A 92 -8.31 -3.39 26.51
C ILE A 92 -7.48 -3.29 25.23
N TYR A 93 -6.28 -2.72 25.30
CA TYR A 93 -5.40 -2.60 24.14
C TYR A 93 -5.08 -3.96 23.53
N ARG A 94 -4.85 -5.01 24.35
CA ARG A 94 -4.63 -6.38 23.84
C ARG A 94 -5.80 -6.88 23.00
N GLU A 95 -7.04 -6.57 23.37
CA GLU A 95 -8.23 -6.97 22.60
C GLU A 95 -8.40 -6.12 21.34
N GLU A 96 -8.15 -4.81 21.42
CA GLU A 96 -8.26 -3.90 20.29
C GLU A 96 -7.20 -4.18 19.22
N ILE A 97 -5.94 -4.34 19.62
CA ILE A 97 -4.84 -4.56 18.68
C ILE A 97 -4.96 -5.92 17.94
N ALA A 98 -5.66 -6.89 18.54
CA ALA A 98 -5.92 -8.19 17.93
C ALA A 98 -6.94 -8.14 16.79
N GLN A 99 -7.65 -7.03 16.60
CA GLN A 99 -8.56 -6.84 15.47
C GLN A 99 -7.82 -6.50 14.17
N PHE A 100 -6.53 -6.13 14.25
CA PHE A 100 -5.72 -5.81 13.09
C PHE A 100 -4.95 -7.06 12.65
N ASP A 101 -5.42 -7.72 11.59
CA ASP A 101 -4.80 -8.94 11.03
C ASP A 101 -3.32 -8.75 10.65
N ILE A 102 -2.93 -7.52 10.31
CA ILE A 102 -1.55 -7.16 9.97
C ILE A 102 -0.63 -7.13 11.19
N PHE A 103 -1.18 -7.01 12.40
CA PHE A 103 -0.39 -6.87 13.61
C PHE A 103 0.23 -8.22 14.04
N PRO A 104 1.50 -8.26 14.48
CA PRO A 104 2.15 -9.54 14.74
C PRO A 104 1.51 -10.33 15.88
N GLN A 105 1.02 -11.53 15.57
CA GLN A 105 0.43 -12.44 16.56
C GLN A 105 1.39 -12.78 17.72
N GLU A 106 2.69 -12.79 17.45
CA GLU A 106 3.72 -12.98 18.47
C GLU A 106 3.64 -11.92 19.58
N LEU A 107 3.42 -10.65 19.22
CA LEU A 107 3.31 -9.54 20.17
C LEU A 107 1.99 -9.61 20.96
N ILE A 108 0.89 -9.99 20.29
CA ILE A 108 -0.39 -10.26 20.96
C ILE A 108 -0.23 -11.38 22.01
N ASN A 109 0.49 -12.45 21.66
CA ASN A 109 0.74 -13.56 22.57
C ASN A 109 1.66 -13.19 23.73
N MET A 110 2.60 -12.25 23.53
CA MET A 110 3.38 -11.68 24.63
C MET A 110 2.48 -10.92 25.61
N MET A 111 1.58 -10.05 25.11
CA MET A 111 0.62 -9.35 25.98
C MET A 111 -0.30 -10.31 26.72
N HIS A 112 -0.81 -11.33 26.04
CA HIS A 112 -1.69 -12.34 26.64
C HIS A 112 -0.99 -13.09 27.79
N ARG A 113 0.29 -13.44 27.62
CA ARG A 113 1.08 -14.05 28.69
C ARG A 113 1.22 -13.14 29.90
N VAL A 114 1.47 -11.84 29.68
CA VAL A 114 1.56 -10.86 30.78
C VAL A 114 0.22 -10.74 31.52
N ILE A 115 -0.90 -10.69 30.79
CA ILE A 115 -2.25 -10.69 31.39
C ILE A 115 -2.48 -11.94 32.27
N ASN A 116 -1.90 -13.08 31.89
CA ASN A 116 -2.00 -14.34 32.63
C ASN A 116 -0.94 -14.52 33.73
N GLY A 117 -0.11 -13.51 34.01
CA GLY A 117 0.82 -13.50 35.14
C GLY A 117 2.30 -13.48 34.78
N ASP A 118 2.67 -13.51 33.50
CA ASP A 118 4.08 -13.33 33.13
C ASP A 118 4.55 -11.88 33.45
N PRO A 119 5.81 -11.68 33.87
CA PRO A 119 6.36 -10.34 34.09
C PRO A 119 6.39 -9.51 32.80
N ILE A 120 5.89 -8.27 32.86
CA ILE A 120 5.98 -7.28 31.77
C ILE A 120 7.44 -6.98 31.35
N GLU A 121 8.40 -7.18 32.26
CA GLU A 121 9.85 -7.06 32.03
C GLU A 121 10.32 -7.95 30.87
N ASN A 122 9.69 -9.11 30.70
CA ASN A 122 10.04 -10.03 29.61
C ASN A 122 9.82 -9.37 28.24
N ILE A 123 8.79 -8.54 28.11
CA ILE A 123 8.55 -7.75 26.89
C ILE A 123 9.50 -6.54 26.88
N MET A 124 9.63 -5.84 28.01
CA MET A 124 10.46 -4.63 28.12
C MET A 124 11.92 -4.86 27.69
N TYR A 125 12.52 -5.99 28.10
CA TYR A 125 13.91 -6.33 27.75
C TYR A 125 14.11 -6.62 26.25
N ASP A 126 13.06 -6.95 25.52
CA ASP A 126 13.11 -7.21 24.09
C ASP A 126 12.61 -6.04 23.24
N ILE A 127 12.21 -4.90 23.82
CA ILE A 127 11.66 -3.74 23.08
C ILE A 127 12.56 -3.31 21.93
N GLU A 128 13.88 -3.18 22.14
CA GLU A 128 14.78 -2.76 21.06
C GLU A 128 14.84 -3.78 19.91
N LYS A 129 14.75 -5.08 20.23
CA LYS A 129 14.73 -6.14 19.22
C LYS A 129 13.41 -6.14 18.48
N ILE A 130 12.29 -5.97 19.19
CA ILE A 130 10.95 -5.85 18.61
C ILE A 130 10.91 -4.66 17.66
N GLN A 131 11.41 -3.50 18.09
CA GLN A 131 11.48 -2.30 17.28
C GLN A 131 12.28 -2.52 15.99
N LYS A 132 13.48 -3.12 16.09
CA LYS A 132 14.32 -3.43 14.92
C LYS A 132 13.70 -4.49 14.00
N LYS A 133 12.91 -5.41 14.53
CA LYS A 133 12.29 -6.51 13.77
C LYS A 133 11.06 -6.05 13.00
N TYR A 134 10.26 -5.15 13.56
CA TYR A 134 8.94 -4.83 13.03
C TYR A 134 8.80 -3.41 12.50
N ILE A 135 9.65 -2.44 12.86
CA ILE A 135 9.58 -1.14 12.19
C ILE A 135 10.10 -1.28 10.75
N LYS A 136 9.26 -0.94 9.79
CA LYS A 136 9.60 -0.85 8.37
C LYS A 136 10.34 0.47 8.11
N LEU A 137 11.40 0.39 7.30
CA LEU A 137 12.22 1.52 6.84
C LEU A 137 11.64 2.14 5.58
#